data_AF-F7GGY5-F1
#
_entry.id   AF-F7GGY5-F1
#
_cell.length_a   1.000
_cell.length_b   1.000
_cell.length_c   1.000
_cell.angle_alpha   90.00
_cell.angle_beta   90.00
_cell.angle_gamma   90.00
#
_symmetry.space_group_name_H-M   'P 1'
#
loop_
_entity.id
_entity.type
_entity.pdbx_description
1 polymer ?
#
loop_
_entity_poly.entity_id
_entity_poly.type
_entity_poly.pdbx_seq_one_letter_code
_entity_poly.pdbx_strand_id
1 'polypeptide(L)'
;MSRGRLWARTLGTAARRGPAPLWQPARPPSGRRVRESPSGLAWAAEAAPLVAPEPGSALYCPPPTRLPGSGGKMAAAAECDVVMAAAAGTDPDPELPEDEETRREAESFKEQGNAYYAKKDYNEAYNYYTKAIDMCPKNASYYGNRAATLMMLGRFREALGDAQQSVRLDDSFVRGHLREGKCHLSLGNAMAACRCFQKALELDHRNTQAQQEFKNANAVLEYEKIAEMDFEKRDFRKVVFCMDRALEFAPACHRFKILKAECLALLGRYPEAQSVASDILRMDSTNADALYVRGLCLYYEDCIEKAVQFFVQALRMAPDHEKACLACRNAKALKAKKEDGNKAFKEGNYKLAYELYTEALGIDPNNIKTNAKLYCNRGTVNAKLRKLDDAIEDCTNAVKLDDTYIKAYLRRAQCYMDTEQFEEAVRDYEKVYQTEKTKEHKQLLKNAQLELKKSKRKDYYKILGVDKNASEDEIKKAYRKRALMHHPDRHSGASAEVQKEEEKKFKEVGEAFTILSDPKKKTRYDSGQDLDEEGMNMGDFDANNIFKAFFGGPGGFSFEASGPGNFFFQFG
;
A
#
# COMPACT_ATOMS: atom_id res chain seq x y z
N MET A 1 -10.23 -43.34 51.78
CA MET A 1 -11.35 -42.82 52.62
C MET A 1 -11.89 -41.56 51.96
N SER A 2 -13.17 -41.18 52.02
CA SER A 2 -14.41 -41.92 52.32
C SER A 2 -15.64 -41.19 51.74
N ARG A 3 -16.60 -41.98 51.20
CA ARG A 3 -18.07 -41.79 51.09
C ARG A 3 -18.65 -40.39 51.45
N GLY A 4 -19.49 -39.69 50.66
CA GLY A 4 -20.09 -39.94 49.33
C GLY A 4 -21.63 -40.15 49.35
N ARG A 5 -22.27 -40.14 48.16
CA ARG A 5 -23.72 -40.39 47.87
C ARG A 5 -24.66 -39.19 48.20
N LEU A 6 -25.87 -39.02 47.63
CA LEU A 6 -26.71 -39.66 46.58
C LEU A 6 -27.63 -38.52 46.00
N TRP A 7 -28.39 -38.54 44.89
CA TRP A 7 -28.76 -39.45 43.78
C TRP A 7 -29.12 -38.55 42.54
N ALA A 8 -29.84 -38.84 41.45
CA ALA A 8 -30.59 -39.99 40.89
C ALA A 8 -30.54 -39.95 39.32
N ARG A 9 -31.66 -40.27 38.63
CA ARG A 9 -31.97 -40.16 37.18
C ARG A 9 -33.50 -39.79 37.06
N THR A 10 -34.23 -39.71 35.93
CA THR A 10 -34.20 -40.39 34.61
C THR A 10 -35.23 -39.76 33.64
N LEU A 11 -34.95 -39.78 32.31
CA LEU A 11 -35.90 -39.80 31.15
C LEU A 11 -36.92 -38.62 30.96
N GLY A 12 -37.42 -38.29 29.76
CA GLY A 12 -36.97 -38.69 28.41
C GLY A 12 -38.06 -38.73 27.30
N THR A 13 -38.15 -37.71 26.45
CA THR A 13 -38.85 -37.69 25.13
C THR A 13 -38.14 -36.65 24.22
N ALA A 14 -37.84 -36.79 22.93
CA ALA A 14 -38.29 -37.61 21.78
C ALA A 14 -39.17 -36.84 20.76
N ALA A 15 -38.52 -36.27 19.73
CA ALA A 15 -39.13 -35.79 18.47
C ALA A 15 -38.12 -35.94 17.31
N ARG A 16 -38.59 -36.05 16.05
CA ARG A 16 -37.74 -36.40 14.88
C ARG A 16 -37.74 -35.33 13.76
N ARG A 17 -36.62 -35.35 13.03
CA ARG A 17 -36.31 -34.76 11.70
C ARG A 17 -37.51 -34.36 10.79
N GLY A 18 -37.37 -33.20 10.15
CA GLY A 18 -37.94 -32.85 8.83
C GLY A 18 -36.88 -32.13 7.97
N PRO A 19 -36.87 -32.27 6.62
CA PRO A 19 -35.80 -31.76 5.76
C PRO A 19 -36.05 -30.34 5.22
N ALA A 20 -34.99 -29.71 4.70
CA ALA A 20 -35.03 -28.38 4.09
C ALA A 20 -35.42 -28.41 2.58
N PRO A 21 -36.06 -27.35 2.05
CA PRO A 21 -36.38 -27.23 0.62
C PRO A 21 -35.21 -26.61 -0.19
N LEU A 22 -35.06 -27.05 -1.45
CA LEU A 22 -34.18 -26.39 -2.42
C LEU A 22 -34.83 -25.12 -2.99
N TRP A 23 -34.00 -24.13 -3.38
CA TRP A 23 -34.42 -23.01 -4.21
C TRP A 23 -33.84 -23.14 -5.63
N GLN A 24 -34.66 -22.89 -6.64
CA GLN A 24 -34.25 -22.68 -8.04
C GLN A 24 -34.67 -21.27 -8.48
N PRO A 25 -33.92 -20.58 -9.35
CA PRO A 25 -34.24 -19.22 -9.78
C PRO A 25 -35.37 -19.19 -10.82
N ALA A 26 -36.26 -18.21 -10.70
CA ALA A 26 -37.38 -17.99 -11.63
C ALA A 26 -36.97 -17.18 -12.88
N ARG A 27 -37.67 -17.39 -14.00
CA ARG A 27 -37.53 -16.60 -15.23
C ARG A 27 -38.49 -15.39 -15.23
N PRO A 28 -38.11 -14.23 -15.80
CA PRO A 28 -39.02 -13.11 -16.02
C PRO A 28 -39.91 -13.31 -17.27
N PRO A 29 -41.13 -12.73 -17.32
CA PRO A 29 -42.03 -12.79 -18.48
C PRO A 29 -41.79 -11.67 -19.51
N SER A 30 -42.44 -11.78 -20.67
CA SER A 30 -42.15 -10.95 -21.85
C SER A 30 -43.16 -9.82 -22.15
N GLY A 31 -42.67 -8.58 -22.20
CA GLY A 31 -42.90 -7.63 -23.30
C GLY A 31 -44.26 -6.91 -23.47
N ARG A 32 -44.19 -5.57 -23.58
CA ARG A 32 -45.02 -4.73 -24.48
C ARG A 32 -44.19 -3.53 -24.95
N ARG A 33 -44.46 -3.00 -26.16
CA ARG A 33 -43.77 -1.84 -26.77
C ARG A 33 -44.61 -0.56 -26.67
N VAL A 34 -43.97 0.57 -26.45
CA VAL A 34 -44.37 1.92 -26.94
C VAL A 34 -43.09 2.68 -27.37
N ARG A 35 -43.25 3.68 -28.24
CA ARG A 35 -42.19 4.51 -28.86
C ARG A 35 -41.45 5.40 -27.84
N GLU A 36 -40.14 5.74 -27.96
CA GLU A 36 -39.44 6.53 -29.01
C GLU A 36 -39.92 8.01 -29.04
N SER A 37 -39.10 9.08 -29.01
CA SER A 37 -37.62 9.22 -29.18
C SER A 37 -37.00 10.38 -28.31
N PRO A 38 -35.92 11.13 -28.65
CA PRO A 38 -34.67 10.99 -27.87
C PRO A 38 -33.95 12.29 -27.41
N SER A 39 -33.10 12.19 -26.39
CA SER A 39 -31.85 12.98 -26.29
C SER A 39 -30.85 12.29 -25.36
N GLY A 40 -29.56 12.31 -25.70
CA GLY A 40 -28.50 11.62 -24.94
C GLY A 40 -27.39 11.07 -25.82
N LEU A 41 -26.43 11.92 -26.21
CA LEU A 41 -25.24 11.51 -26.96
C LEU A 41 -24.21 10.87 -26.01
N ALA A 42 -24.12 9.54 -26.02
CA ALA A 42 -23.00 8.81 -25.43
C ALA A 42 -21.94 8.57 -26.52
N TRP A 43 -20.74 9.15 -26.35
CA TRP A 43 -19.62 8.89 -27.26
C TRP A 43 -18.97 7.55 -26.92
N ALA A 44 -19.29 6.50 -27.68
CA ALA A 44 -18.55 5.25 -27.62
C ALA A 44 -17.15 5.44 -28.24
N ALA A 45 -16.10 5.01 -27.53
CA ALA A 45 -14.75 4.99 -28.09
C ALA A 45 -14.62 3.84 -29.09
N GLU A 46 -14.68 4.16 -30.38
CA GLU A 46 -14.55 3.21 -31.48
C GLU A 46 -13.11 2.67 -31.55
N ALA A 47 -12.94 1.36 -31.35
CA ALA A 47 -11.63 0.72 -31.34
C ALA A 47 -11.16 0.45 -32.78
N ALA A 48 -10.16 1.19 -33.24
CA ALA A 48 -9.55 0.97 -34.55
C ALA A 48 -8.87 -0.43 -34.63
N PRO A 49 -9.11 -1.22 -35.70
CA PRO A 49 -8.54 -2.55 -35.83
C PRO A 49 -7.04 -2.49 -36.13
N LEU A 50 -6.23 -3.19 -35.34
CA LEU A 50 -4.81 -3.42 -35.63
C LEU A 50 -4.69 -4.40 -36.81
N VAL A 51 -4.07 -3.95 -37.91
CA VAL A 51 -3.74 -4.81 -39.05
C VAL A 51 -2.51 -5.65 -38.71
N ALA A 52 -2.66 -6.97 -38.71
CA ALA A 52 -1.57 -7.91 -38.52
C ALA A 52 -0.81 -8.19 -39.83
N PRO A 53 0.53 -8.24 -39.83
CA PRO A 53 1.32 -8.78 -40.93
C PRO A 53 1.49 -10.31 -40.79
N GLU A 54 1.13 -11.04 -41.84
CA GLU A 54 1.42 -12.48 -41.99
C GLU A 54 2.93 -12.76 -42.18
N PRO A 55 3.43 -13.96 -41.83
CA PRO A 55 4.87 -14.26 -41.84
C PRO A 55 5.38 -14.77 -43.20
N GLY A 56 6.56 -14.31 -43.63
CA GLY A 56 7.22 -14.95 -44.77
C GLY A 56 8.48 -14.27 -45.33
N SER A 57 9.65 -14.75 -44.92
CA SER A 57 10.74 -15.22 -45.82
C SER A 57 12.06 -15.35 -45.06
N ALA A 58 12.74 -16.50 -45.21
CA ALA A 58 14.11 -16.66 -44.73
C ALA A 58 15.08 -16.19 -45.82
N LEU A 59 16.03 -15.31 -45.48
CA LEU A 59 17.15 -14.97 -46.35
C LEU A 59 18.49 -15.21 -45.67
N TYR A 60 19.36 -15.85 -46.45
CA TYR A 60 20.65 -16.41 -46.06
C TYR A 60 21.72 -15.30 -46.04
N CYS A 61 22.50 -15.17 -44.97
CA CYS A 61 23.68 -14.30 -44.93
C CYS A 61 24.98 -15.14 -44.95
N PRO A 62 25.74 -15.16 -46.05
CA PRO A 62 27.04 -15.83 -46.10
C PRO A 62 28.15 -14.98 -45.43
N PRO A 63 29.26 -15.60 -44.99
CA PRO A 63 30.41 -14.89 -44.44
C PRO A 63 31.17 -14.10 -45.53
N PRO A 64 31.90 -13.02 -45.17
CA PRO A 64 32.53 -12.12 -46.14
C PRO A 64 33.77 -12.74 -46.81
N THR A 65 33.85 -12.57 -48.13
CA THR A 65 35.04 -12.89 -48.93
C THR A 65 36.10 -11.78 -48.86
N ARG A 66 37.38 -12.16 -48.98
CA ARG A 66 38.53 -11.23 -49.11
C ARG A 66 38.71 -10.77 -50.57
N LEU A 67 39.43 -9.64 -50.74
CA LEU A 67 40.44 -9.27 -51.77
C LEU A 67 40.48 -7.73 -51.91
N PRO A 68 41.53 -7.08 -52.47
CA PRO A 68 42.97 -7.38 -52.41
C PRO A 68 43.87 -6.13 -52.17
N GLY A 69 45.18 -6.35 -51.92
CA GLY A 69 46.23 -5.50 -52.53
C GLY A 69 47.15 -4.64 -51.64
N SER A 70 48.46 -4.72 -51.92
CA SER A 70 49.60 -3.88 -51.46
C SER A 70 50.01 -3.92 -49.97
N GLY A 71 51.30 -4.00 -49.61
CA GLY A 71 52.48 -4.31 -50.44
C GLY A 71 53.84 -4.22 -49.72
N GLY A 72 54.70 -5.24 -49.88
CA GLY A 72 56.08 -5.30 -49.33
C GLY A 72 56.17 -5.73 -47.85
N LYS A 73 57.24 -6.39 -47.37
CA LYS A 73 58.53 -6.80 -47.97
C LYS A 73 58.95 -8.22 -47.52
N MET A 74 59.99 -8.76 -48.17
CA MET A 74 60.55 -10.12 -47.94
C MET A 74 61.45 -10.22 -46.70
N ALA A 75 61.46 -11.41 -46.07
CA ALA A 75 62.63 -12.22 -45.63
C ALA A 75 62.17 -13.28 -44.61
N ALA A 76 62.71 -14.50 -44.52
CA ALA A 76 63.44 -15.36 -45.47
C ALA A 76 63.25 -16.82 -44.99
N ALA A 77 63.56 -17.83 -45.82
CA ALA A 77 63.31 -19.25 -45.49
C ALA A 77 64.59 -20.09 -45.37
N ALA A 78 64.55 -21.07 -44.46
CA ALA A 78 65.31 -22.33 -44.41
C ALA A 78 64.49 -23.24 -43.47
N GLU A 79 63.81 -24.28 -43.92
CA GLU A 79 64.33 -25.58 -44.41
C GLU A 79 65.00 -26.40 -43.31
N CYS A 80 64.50 -27.62 -43.12
CA CYS A 80 64.98 -28.58 -42.13
C CYS A 80 65.96 -29.54 -42.79
N ASP A 81 67.12 -29.77 -42.17
CA ASP A 81 68.05 -30.83 -42.56
C ASP A 81 68.19 -31.86 -41.45
N VAL A 82 68.35 -33.13 -41.83
CA VAL A 82 68.38 -34.28 -40.90
C VAL A 82 69.81 -34.78 -40.75
N VAL A 83 70.34 -34.77 -39.52
CA VAL A 83 71.64 -35.38 -39.21
C VAL A 83 71.52 -36.33 -38.02
N MET A 84 71.79 -37.62 -38.26
CA MET A 84 71.95 -38.65 -37.24
C MET A 84 73.41 -38.69 -36.76
N ALA A 85 73.65 -38.62 -35.44
CA ALA A 85 74.96 -38.94 -34.87
C ALA A 85 74.89 -39.41 -33.39
N ALA A 86 75.38 -40.62 -33.16
CA ALA A 86 76.02 -41.19 -31.96
C ALA A 86 75.55 -40.79 -30.53
N ALA A 87 75.28 -41.81 -29.72
CA ALA A 87 75.05 -41.69 -28.28
C ALA A 87 76.35 -41.65 -27.45
N ALA A 88 76.28 -41.03 -26.28
CA ALA A 88 77.15 -41.28 -25.14
C ALA A 88 76.25 -41.36 -23.89
N GLY A 89 76.48 -42.34 -23.01
CA GLY A 89 75.54 -42.68 -21.95
C GLY A 89 75.71 -41.86 -20.66
N THR A 90 74.57 -41.43 -20.12
CA THR A 90 74.34 -41.20 -18.69
C THR A 90 73.03 -41.89 -18.32
N ASP A 91 73.00 -42.65 -17.23
CA ASP A 91 71.79 -43.37 -16.82
C ASP A 91 70.64 -42.39 -16.51
N PRO A 92 69.45 -42.56 -17.10
CA PRO A 92 68.30 -41.74 -16.74
C PRO A 92 67.74 -42.19 -15.39
N ASP A 93 67.79 -41.29 -14.40
CA ASP A 93 66.86 -41.30 -13.29
C ASP A 93 65.42 -41.23 -13.88
N PRO A 94 64.42 -41.96 -13.37
CA PRO A 94 63.16 -42.13 -14.08
C PRO A 94 62.30 -40.87 -13.98
N GLU A 95 62.48 -39.95 -14.94
CA GLU A 95 61.64 -38.79 -15.18
C GLU A 95 60.17 -39.21 -15.24
N LEU A 96 59.43 -38.89 -14.18
CA LEU A 96 57.97 -38.99 -14.19
C LEU A 96 57.43 -37.95 -15.18
N PRO A 97 56.47 -38.30 -16.06
CA PRO A 97 55.99 -37.37 -17.08
C PRO A 97 55.38 -36.13 -16.41
N GLU A 98 55.76 -34.93 -16.89
CA GLU A 98 55.45 -33.63 -16.28
C GLU A 98 53.94 -33.42 -16.00
N ASP A 99 53.07 -34.02 -16.82
CA ASP A 99 51.61 -34.04 -16.68
C ASP A 99 51.16 -34.70 -15.35
N GLU A 100 51.85 -35.75 -14.89
CA GLU A 100 51.54 -36.46 -13.64
C GLU A 100 52.00 -35.67 -12.39
N GLU A 101 53.12 -34.93 -12.47
CA GLU A 101 53.54 -34.03 -11.39
C GLU A 101 52.61 -32.80 -11.31
N THR A 102 52.30 -32.19 -12.45
CA THR A 102 51.32 -31.09 -12.58
C THR A 102 49.96 -31.45 -11.95
N ARG A 103 49.49 -32.69 -12.15
CA ARG A 103 48.25 -33.20 -11.53
C ARG A 103 48.38 -33.34 -10.01
N ARG A 104 49.50 -33.83 -9.49
CA ARG A 104 49.74 -33.97 -8.05
C ARG A 104 49.79 -32.61 -7.35
N GLU A 105 50.41 -31.61 -7.97
CA GLU A 105 50.37 -30.23 -7.46
C GLU A 105 48.96 -29.65 -7.48
N ALA A 106 48.19 -29.85 -8.57
CA ALA A 106 46.81 -29.41 -8.66
C ALA A 106 45.90 -30.08 -7.59
N GLU A 107 46.07 -31.38 -7.36
CA GLU A 107 45.35 -32.11 -6.30
C GLU A 107 45.77 -31.64 -4.90
N SER A 108 47.04 -31.28 -4.69
CA SER A 108 47.54 -30.66 -3.45
C SER A 108 46.92 -29.28 -3.20
N PHE A 109 46.85 -28.41 -4.23
CA PHE A 109 46.15 -27.13 -4.13
C PHE A 109 44.65 -27.30 -3.87
N LYS A 110 44.01 -28.32 -4.46
CA LYS A 110 42.61 -28.71 -4.13
C LYS A 110 42.46 -29.12 -2.66
N GLU A 111 43.44 -29.80 -2.04
CA GLU A 111 43.38 -30.17 -0.62
C GLU A 111 43.64 -28.99 0.32
N GLN A 112 44.56 -28.10 -0.04
CA GLN A 112 44.75 -26.82 0.66
C GLN A 112 43.45 -26.00 0.59
N GLY A 113 42.81 -25.91 -0.58
CA GLY A 113 41.49 -25.29 -0.76
C GLY A 113 40.41 -25.91 0.12
N ASN A 114 40.35 -27.25 0.19
CA ASN A 114 39.43 -27.98 1.08
C ASN A 114 39.68 -27.63 2.56
N ALA A 115 40.93 -27.50 2.98
CA ALA A 115 41.30 -27.16 4.35
C ALA A 115 40.91 -25.71 4.73
N TYR A 116 41.09 -24.74 3.82
CA TYR A 116 40.60 -23.37 4.04
C TYR A 116 39.07 -23.28 4.01
N TYR A 117 38.41 -24.02 3.11
CA TYR A 117 36.94 -24.12 3.05
C TYR A 117 36.36 -24.68 4.37
N ALA A 118 37.00 -25.72 4.94
CA ALA A 118 36.62 -26.29 6.24
C ALA A 118 36.81 -25.30 7.40
N LYS A 119 37.85 -24.45 7.35
CA LYS A 119 38.06 -23.32 8.28
C LYS A 119 37.06 -22.16 8.07
N LYS A 120 36.23 -22.21 7.03
CA LYS A 120 35.36 -21.12 6.53
C LYS A 120 36.10 -19.90 5.98
N ASP A 121 37.38 -20.04 5.66
CA ASP A 121 38.12 -19.02 4.92
C ASP A 121 37.87 -19.23 3.42
N TYR A 122 36.77 -18.66 2.95
CA TYR A 122 36.33 -18.80 1.56
C TYR A 122 37.16 -17.96 0.58
N ASN A 123 37.94 -16.98 1.05
CA ASN A 123 38.82 -16.19 0.19
C ASN A 123 40.07 -16.99 -0.17
N GLU A 124 40.77 -17.55 0.83
CA GLU A 124 41.93 -18.40 0.53
C GLU A 124 41.52 -19.72 -0.13
N ALA A 125 40.38 -20.30 0.23
CA ALA A 125 39.86 -21.45 -0.51
C ALA A 125 39.67 -21.15 -2.00
N TYR A 126 39.12 -19.96 -2.35
CA TYR A 126 38.97 -19.53 -3.74
C TYR A 126 40.33 -19.36 -4.45
N ASN A 127 41.33 -18.81 -3.77
CA ASN A 127 42.70 -18.68 -4.29
C ASN A 127 43.30 -20.05 -4.62
N TYR A 128 43.21 -21.01 -3.69
CA TYR A 128 43.78 -22.35 -3.86
C TYR A 128 43.02 -23.20 -4.92
N TYR A 129 41.70 -23.13 -4.98
CA TYR A 129 40.95 -23.78 -6.07
C TYR A 129 41.24 -23.14 -7.44
N THR A 130 41.55 -21.84 -7.49
CA THR A 130 41.97 -21.20 -8.75
C THR A 130 43.33 -21.71 -9.20
N LYS A 131 44.34 -21.79 -8.31
CA LYS A 131 45.63 -22.45 -8.63
C LYS A 131 45.46 -23.88 -9.15
N ALA A 132 44.58 -24.68 -8.53
CA ALA A 132 44.29 -26.04 -9.01
C ALA A 132 43.68 -26.06 -10.43
N ILE A 133 42.81 -25.08 -10.75
CA ILE A 133 42.23 -24.90 -12.09
C ILE A 133 43.27 -24.43 -13.10
N ASP A 134 44.16 -23.51 -12.72
CA ASP A 134 45.19 -22.95 -13.60
C ASP A 134 46.20 -24.04 -14.02
N MET A 135 46.58 -24.93 -13.08
CA MET A 135 47.42 -26.10 -13.35
C MET A 135 46.70 -27.21 -14.14
N CYS A 136 45.39 -27.37 -13.97
CA CYS A 136 44.64 -28.51 -14.52
C CYS A 136 43.19 -28.12 -14.91
N PRO A 137 43.00 -27.32 -15.99
CA PRO A 137 41.71 -26.70 -16.36
C PRO A 137 40.67 -27.68 -16.96
N LYS A 138 40.92 -28.99 -16.91
CA LYS A 138 40.01 -30.04 -17.39
C LYS A 138 39.36 -30.86 -16.26
N ASN A 139 39.75 -30.65 -15.00
CA ASN A 139 39.17 -31.39 -13.86
C ASN A 139 37.85 -30.75 -13.39
N ALA A 140 36.72 -31.42 -13.66
CA ALA A 140 35.39 -30.97 -13.27
C ALA A 140 35.24 -30.66 -11.77
N SER A 141 35.95 -31.39 -10.91
CA SER A 141 35.79 -31.28 -9.46
C SER A 141 36.27 -29.95 -8.89
N TYR A 142 37.32 -29.35 -9.48
CA TYR A 142 37.91 -28.10 -9.01
C TYR A 142 36.96 -26.92 -9.25
N TYR A 143 36.42 -26.80 -10.46
CA TYR A 143 35.36 -25.84 -10.78
C TYR A 143 34.16 -25.99 -9.86
N GLY A 144 33.72 -27.23 -9.59
CA GLY A 144 32.64 -27.48 -8.63
C GLY A 144 32.98 -26.99 -7.21
N ASN A 145 34.21 -27.17 -6.74
CA ASN A 145 34.61 -26.73 -5.40
C ASN A 145 34.81 -25.21 -5.33
N ARG A 146 35.30 -24.58 -6.39
CA ARG A 146 35.33 -23.11 -6.50
C ARG A 146 33.93 -22.51 -6.57
N ALA A 147 33.00 -23.13 -7.31
CA ALA A 147 31.58 -22.75 -7.31
C ALA A 147 30.97 -22.80 -5.90
N ALA A 148 31.18 -23.88 -5.14
CA ALA A 148 30.71 -23.99 -3.76
C ALA A 148 31.30 -22.88 -2.86
N THR A 149 32.54 -22.49 -3.10
CA THR A 149 33.22 -21.40 -2.38
C THR A 149 32.63 -20.03 -2.74
N LEU A 150 32.40 -19.79 -4.03
CA LEU A 150 31.72 -18.58 -4.53
C LEU A 150 30.28 -18.46 -4.01
N MET A 151 29.56 -19.57 -3.84
CA MET A 151 28.24 -19.58 -3.18
C MET A 151 28.33 -19.11 -1.72
N MET A 152 29.34 -19.58 -0.95
CA MET A 152 29.54 -19.14 0.44
C MET A 152 29.98 -17.67 0.53
N LEU A 153 30.62 -17.13 -0.51
CA LEU A 153 30.92 -15.70 -0.68
C LEU A 153 29.73 -14.87 -1.22
N GLY A 154 28.57 -15.49 -1.49
CA GLY A 154 27.41 -14.82 -2.09
C GLY A 154 27.57 -14.43 -3.57
N ARG A 155 28.65 -14.85 -4.22
CA ARG A 155 29.01 -14.56 -5.62
C ARG A 155 28.28 -15.49 -6.61
N PHE A 156 26.95 -15.61 -6.46
CA PHE A 156 26.13 -16.63 -7.14
C PHE A 156 26.18 -16.61 -8.67
N ARG A 157 26.39 -15.44 -9.30
CA ARG A 157 26.55 -15.34 -10.77
C ARG A 157 27.82 -16.02 -11.26
N GLU A 158 28.92 -15.87 -10.53
CA GLU A 158 30.22 -16.48 -10.86
C GLU A 158 30.21 -17.97 -10.49
N ALA A 159 29.61 -18.31 -9.35
CA ALA A 159 29.39 -19.69 -8.93
C ALA A 159 28.58 -20.49 -9.97
N LEU A 160 27.60 -19.88 -10.62
CA LEU A 160 26.84 -20.50 -11.71
C LEU A 160 27.74 -20.83 -12.91
N GLY A 161 28.63 -19.92 -13.31
CA GLY A 161 29.57 -20.12 -14.41
C GLY A 161 30.55 -21.27 -14.16
N ASP A 162 31.11 -21.34 -12.94
CA ASP A 162 31.97 -22.46 -12.51
C ASP A 162 31.18 -23.77 -12.40
N ALA A 163 29.96 -23.76 -11.86
CA ALA A 163 29.13 -24.97 -11.76
C ALA A 163 28.76 -25.52 -13.15
N GLN A 164 28.43 -24.64 -14.09
CA GLN A 164 28.20 -25.00 -15.49
C GLN A 164 29.48 -25.51 -16.18
N GLN A 165 30.66 -24.98 -15.84
CA GLN A 165 31.92 -25.51 -16.35
C GLN A 165 32.22 -26.90 -15.77
N SER A 166 31.90 -27.13 -14.49
CA SER A 166 31.97 -28.43 -13.84
C SER A 166 31.12 -29.47 -14.57
N VAL A 167 29.84 -29.14 -14.86
CA VAL A 167 28.92 -30.01 -15.62
C VAL A 167 29.34 -30.19 -17.09
N ARG A 168 29.89 -29.17 -17.75
CA ARG A 168 30.43 -29.31 -19.13
C ARG A 168 31.65 -30.22 -19.24
N LEU A 169 32.44 -30.34 -18.16
CA LEU A 169 33.60 -31.23 -18.09
C LEU A 169 33.21 -32.67 -17.70
N ASP A 170 32.18 -32.83 -16.88
CA ASP A 170 31.61 -34.14 -16.51
C ASP A 170 30.10 -34.04 -16.22
N ASP A 171 29.27 -34.45 -17.18
CA ASP A 171 27.80 -34.50 -17.03
C ASP A 171 27.33 -35.57 -16.02
N SER A 172 28.18 -36.55 -15.68
CA SER A 172 27.88 -37.54 -14.63
C SER A 172 28.12 -36.99 -13.21
N PHE A 173 28.77 -35.82 -13.07
CA PHE A 173 29.10 -35.23 -11.79
C PHE A 173 27.85 -34.65 -11.08
N VAL A 174 27.14 -35.50 -10.33
CA VAL A 174 25.93 -35.15 -9.54
C VAL A 174 26.12 -33.89 -8.70
N ARG A 175 27.33 -33.69 -8.13
CA ARG A 175 27.66 -32.48 -7.35
C ARG A 175 27.70 -31.21 -8.20
N GLY A 176 28.06 -31.29 -9.48
CA GLY A 176 28.01 -30.20 -10.44
C GLY A 176 26.56 -29.75 -10.66
N HIS A 177 25.68 -30.67 -11.07
CA HIS A 177 24.25 -30.41 -11.25
C HIS A 177 23.57 -29.85 -10.00
N LEU A 178 23.89 -30.39 -8.81
CA LEU A 178 23.42 -29.86 -7.52
C LEU A 178 23.88 -28.42 -7.27
N ARG A 179 25.13 -28.08 -7.59
CA ARG A 179 25.69 -26.73 -7.42
C ARG A 179 25.10 -25.74 -8.43
N GLU A 180 24.94 -26.15 -9.69
CA GLU A 180 24.29 -25.35 -10.73
C GLU A 180 22.84 -25.04 -10.37
N GLY A 181 22.07 -26.06 -9.98
CA GLY A 181 20.68 -25.90 -9.55
C GLY A 181 20.52 -24.97 -8.36
N LYS A 182 21.40 -25.07 -7.34
CA LYS A 182 21.42 -24.15 -6.19
C LYS A 182 21.77 -22.72 -6.60
N CYS A 183 22.69 -22.52 -7.55
CA CYS A 183 23.01 -21.19 -8.07
C CYS A 183 21.85 -20.59 -8.86
N HIS A 184 21.20 -21.36 -9.73
CA HIS A 184 19.98 -20.96 -10.42
C HIS A 184 18.86 -20.59 -9.43
N LEU A 185 18.60 -21.41 -8.41
CA LEU A 185 17.58 -21.15 -7.39
C LEU A 185 17.88 -19.87 -6.60
N SER A 186 19.14 -19.72 -6.14
CA SER A 186 19.59 -18.54 -5.38
C SER A 186 19.40 -17.23 -6.15
N LEU A 187 19.52 -17.26 -7.48
CA LEU A 187 19.31 -16.14 -8.40
C LEU A 187 17.84 -15.94 -8.82
N GLY A 188 16.93 -16.84 -8.43
CA GLY A 188 15.50 -16.82 -8.81
C GLY A 188 15.20 -17.33 -10.23
N ASN A 189 16.03 -18.24 -10.75
CA ASN A 189 15.81 -18.96 -12.01
C ASN A 189 15.21 -20.35 -11.74
N ALA A 190 14.07 -20.41 -11.03
CA ALA A 190 13.57 -21.64 -10.44
C ALA A 190 13.28 -22.77 -11.47
N MET A 191 12.81 -22.45 -12.69
CA MET A 191 12.64 -23.45 -13.76
C MET A 191 13.95 -24.11 -14.19
N ALA A 192 15.07 -23.37 -14.19
CA ALA A 192 16.38 -23.95 -14.50
C ALA A 192 16.87 -24.82 -13.34
N ALA A 193 16.69 -24.35 -12.10
CA ALA A 193 17.00 -25.12 -10.90
C ALA A 193 16.28 -26.48 -10.85
N CYS A 194 14.97 -26.51 -11.15
CA CYS A 194 14.21 -27.75 -11.26
C CYS A 194 14.82 -28.75 -12.25
N ARG A 195 15.30 -28.30 -13.42
CA ARG A 195 15.96 -29.19 -14.40
C ARG A 195 17.29 -29.74 -13.88
N CYS A 196 18.15 -28.89 -13.31
CA CYS A 196 19.43 -29.34 -12.73
C CYS A 196 19.22 -30.34 -11.58
N PHE A 197 18.22 -30.11 -10.72
CA PHE A 197 17.90 -31.06 -9.63
C PHE A 197 17.24 -32.34 -10.13
N GLN A 198 16.42 -32.28 -11.19
CA GLN A 198 15.89 -33.48 -11.84
C GLN A 198 17.01 -34.32 -12.46
N LYS A 199 17.93 -33.71 -13.20
CA LYS A 199 19.11 -34.36 -13.77
C LYS A 199 20.01 -34.98 -12.68
N ALA A 200 20.17 -34.32 -11.54
CA ALA A 200 20.85 -34.90 -10.38
C ALA A 200 20.12 -36.12 -9.79
N LEU A 201 18.78 -36.19 -9.88
CA LEU A 201 17.98 -37.35 -9.46
C LEU A 201 17.92 -38.47 -10.50
N GLU A 202 18.12 -38.16 -11.77
CA GLU A 202 18.30 -39.15 -12.85
C GLU A 202 19.64 -39.87 -12.72
N LEU A 203 20.66 -39.18 -12.20
CA LEU A 203 21.98 -39.76 -11.90
C LEU A 203 22.04 -40.44 -10.51
N ASP A 204 21.42 -39.84 -9.49
CA ASP A 204 21.30 -40.41 -8.14
C ASP A 204 19.88 -40.23 -7.59
N HIS A 205 19.03 -41.22 -7.90
CA HIS A 205 17.65 -41.32 -7.43
C HIS A 205 17.47 -41.23 -5.90
N ARG A 206 18.51 -41.58 -5.13
CA ARG A 206 18.49 -41.60 -3.66
C ARG A 206 19.00 -40.30 -3.04
N ASN A 207 19.34 -39.31 -3.85
CA ASN A 207 19.91 -38.05 -3.39
C ASN A 207 18.88 -37.19 -2.64
N THR A 208 18.81 -37.34 -1.31
CA THR A 208 17.86 -36.61 -0.46
C THR A 208 18.01 -35.09 -0.57
N GLN A 209 19.23 -34.58 -0.82
CA GLN A 209 19.47 -33.16 -1.07
C GLN A 209 18.83 -32.72 -2.39
N ALA A 210 19.02 -33.44 -3.50
CA ALA A 210 18.36 -33.10 -4.76
C ALA A 210 16.82 -33.17 -4.64
N GLN A 211 16.28 -34.16 -3.92
CA GLN A 211 14.84 -34.27 -3.67
C GLN A 211 14.29 -33.08 -2.85
N GLN A 212 15.05 -32.57 -1.89
CA GLN A 212 14.66 -31.39 -1.09
C GLN A 212 14.74 -30.11 -1.92
N GLU A 213 15.84 -29.89 -2.63
CA GLU A 213 16.04 -28.66 -3.41
C GLU A 213 15.11 -28.58 -4.64
N PHE A 214 14.75 -29.72 -5.23
CA PHE A 214 13.68 -29.78 -6.23
C PHE A 214 12.33 -29.33 -5.66
N LYS A 215 11.99 -29.70 -4.42
CA LYS A 215 10.77 -29.21 -3.75
C LYS A 215 10.85 -27.71 -3.47
N ASN A 216 12.01 -27.21 -3.02
CA ASN A 216 12.25 -25.77 -2.79
C ASN A 216 12.07 -24.97 -4.10
N ALA A 217 12.63 -25.43 -5.22
CA ALA A 217 12.51 -24.78 -6.52
C ALA A 217 11.06 -24.78 -7.05
N ASN A 218 10.32 -25.87 -6.90
CA ASN A 218 8.90 -25.90 -7.26
C ASN A 218 8.04 -25.00 -6.35
N ALA A 219 8.38 -24.84 -5.08
CA ALA A 219 7.71 -23.89 -4.19
C ALA A 219 7.91 -22.44 -4.67
N VAL A 220 9.13 -22.07 -5.10
CA VAL A 220 9.39 -20.75 -5.71
C VAL A 220 8.54 -20.54 -6.96
N LEU A 221 8.43 -21.53 -7.86
CA LEU A 221 7.58 -21.42 -9.06
C LEU A 221 6.11 -21.15 -8.74
N GLU A 222 5.54 -21.80 -7.72
CA GLU A 222 4.15 -21.54 -7.32
C GLU A 222 4.02 -20.17 -6.62
N TYR A 223 5.02 -19.71 -5.86
CA TYR A 223 5.03 -18.34 -5.32
C TYR A 223 5.13 -17.25 -6.40
N GLU A 224 5.90 -17.48 -7.47
CA GLU A 224 5.95 -16.59 -8.64
C GLU A 224 4.58 -16.49 -9.32
N LYS A 225 3.98 -17.63 -9.65
CA LYS A 225 2.65 -17.73 -10.29
C LYS A 225 1.54 -17.11 -9.45
N ILE A 226 1.52 -17.33 -8.13
CA ILE A 226 0.55 -16.68 -7.24
C ILE A 226 0.79 -15.17 -7.21
N ALA A 227 2.05 -14.72 -7.14
CA ALA A 227 2.39 -13.31 -7.15
C ALA A 227 1.97 -12.61 -8.46
N GLU A 228 2.14 -13.23 -9.62
CA GLU A 228 1.65 -12.72 -10.90
C GLU A 228 0.11 -12.54 -10.88
N MET A 229 -0.62 -13.61 -10.56
CA MET A 229 -2.08 -13.58 -10.49
C MET A 229 -2.62 -12.59 -9.45
N ASP A 230 -1.96 -12.39 -8.31
CA ASP A 230 -2.39 -11.43 -7.29
C ASP A 230 -1.91 -9.99 -7.56
N PHE A 231 -0.87 -9.79 -8.38
CA PHE A 231 -0.47 -8.47 -8.88
C PHE A 231 -1.52 -7.91 -9.85
N GLU A 232 -2.04 -8.75 -10.76
CA GLU A 232 -3.17 -8.39 -11.65
C GLU A 232 -4.43 -7.97 -10.86
N LYS A 233 -4.76 -8.74 -9.81
CA LYS A 233 -5.86 -8.42 -8.87
C LYS A 233 -5.56 -7.24 -7.94
N ARG A 234 -4.32 -6.71 -7.99
CA ARG A 234 -3.80 -5.63 -7.13
C ARG A 234 -3.78 -5.96 -5.63
N ASP A 235 -3.76 -7.25 -5.27
CA ASP A 235 -3.51 -7.70 -3.90
C ASP A 235 -2.00 -7.71 -3.59
N PHE A 236 -1.42 -6.51 -3.61
CA PHE A 236 0.00 -6.28 -3.36
C PHE A 236 0.47 -6.82 -1.99
N ARG A 237 -0.45 -7.07 -1.04
CA ARG A 237 -0.12 -7.69 0.25
C ARG A 237 0.25 -9.16 0.09
N LYS A 238 -0.50 -9.92 -0.71
CA LYS A 238 -0.14 -11.30 -1.08
C LYS A 238 1.12 -11.34 -1.93
N VAL A 239 1.30 -10.42 -2.88
CA VAL A 239 2.53 -10.34 -3.68
C VAL A 239 3.77 -10.16 -2.79
N VAL A 240 3.73 -9.24 -1.82
CA VAL A 240 4.82 -9.06 -0.84
C VAL A 240 5.07 -10.35 -0.04
N PHE A 241 4.01 -11.02 0.45
CA PHE A 241 4.16 -12.30 1.16
C PHE A 241 4.79 -13.41 0.30
N CYS A 242 4.34 -13.57 -0.95
CA CYS A 242 4.89 -14.57 -1.87
C CYS A 242 6.35 -14.26 -2.23
N MET A 243 6.71 -12.99 -2.43
CA MET A 243 8.09 -12.58 -2.63
C MET A 243 8.96 -12.81 -1.39
N ASP A 244 8.44 -12.59 -0.17
CA ASP A 244 9.14 -12.92 1.06
C ASP A 244 9.40 -14.43 1.20
N ARG A 245 8.40 -15.28 0.90
CA ARG A 245 8.58 -16.74 0.88
C ARG A 245 9.55 -17.20 -0.22
N ALA A 246 9.50 -16.58 -1.40
CA ALA A 246 10.43 -16.90 -2.49
C ALA A 246 11.89 -16.50 -2.14
N LEU A 247 12.09 -15.38 -1.46
CA LEU A 247 13.40 -14.88 -1.03
C LEU A 247 14.07 -15.73 0.06
N GLU A 248 13.32 -16.55 0.80
CA GLU A 248 13.89 -17.55 1.72
C GLU A 248 14.70 -18.63 0.97
N PHE A 249 14.36 -18.91 -0.29
CA PHE A 249 15.07 -19.87 -1.16
C PHE A 249 15.95 -19.18 -2.22
N ALA A 250 15.59 -17.95 -2.62
CA ALA A 250 16.23 -17.19 -3.69
C ALA A 250 16.84 -15.85 -3.21
N PRO A 251 17.72 -15.83 -2.18
CA PRO A 251 18.13 -14.60 -1.48
C PRO A 251 18.95 -13.62 -2.34
N ALA A 252 19.47 -14.04 -3.50
CA ALA A 252 20.17 -13.18 -4.46
C ALA A 252 19.30 -12.73 -5.65
N CYS A 253 18.02 -13.10 -5.71
CA CYS A 253 17.13 -12.68 -6.78
C CYS A 253 16.79 -11.17 -6.67
N HIS A 254 17.36 -10.35 -7.55
CA HIS A 254 17.02 -8.93 -7.61
C HIS A 254 15.56 -8.72 -8.05
N ARG A 255 15.05 -9.52 -9.00
CA ARG A 255 13.66 -9.44 -9.50
C ARG A 255 12.62 -9.53 -8.37
N PHE A 256 12.79 -10.49 -7.44
CA PHE A 256 11.87 -10.62 -6.30
C PHE A 256 11.97 -9.44 -5.32
N LYS A 257 13.18 -8.93 -5.07
CA LYS A 257 13.40 -7.74 -4.23
C LYS A 257 12.76 -6.49 -4.85
N ILE A 258 12.92 -6.31 -6.15
CA ILE A 258 12.31 -5.24 -6.96
C ILE A 258 10.78 -5.34 -6.90
N LEU A 259 10.18 -6.49 -7.23
CA LEU A 259 8.73 -6.66 -7.24
C LEU A 259 8.12 -6.47 -5.84
N LYS A 260 8.80 -6.96 -4.79
CA LYS A 260 8.45 -6.67 -3.40
C LYS A 260 8.47 -5.16 -3.12
N ALA A 261 9.53 -4.46 -3.52
CA ALA A 261 9.69 -3.02 -3.27
C ALA A 261 8.68 -2.16 -4.05
N GLU A 262 8.35 -2.54 -5.30
CA GLU A 262 7.27 -1.94 -6.10
C GLU A 262 5.92 -2.10 -5.38
N CYS A 263 5.60 -3.31 -4.93
CA CYS A 263 4.37 -3.59 -4.19
C CYS A 263 4.33 -2.88 -2.82
N LEU A 264 5.46 -2.73 -2.13
CA LEU A 264 5.56 -1.93 -0.90
C LEU A 264 5.28 -0.44 -1.18
N ALA A 265 5.81 0.13 -2.27
CA ALA A 265 5.52 1.50 -2.67
C ALA A 265 4.04 1.69 -3.01
N LEU A 266 3.42 0.75 -3.74
CA LEU A 266 2.00 0.74 -4.07
C LEU A 266 1.08 0.52 -2.84
N LEU A 267 1.61 -0.04 -1.75
CA LEU A 267 0.96 -0.14 -0.43
C LEU A 267 1.20 1.06 0.49
N GLY A 268 1.92 2.09 0.03
CA GLY A 268 2.28 3.26 0.83
C GLY A 268 3.43 3.04 1.83
N ARG A 269 4.09 1.87 1.80
CA ARG A 269 5.21 1.48 2.69
C ARG A 269 6.55 1.98 2.14
N TYR A 270 6.61 3.29 1.84
CA TYR A 270 7.73 3.92 1.14
C TYR A 270 9.11 3.70 1.80
N PRO A 271 9.30 3.77 3.14
CA PRO A 271 10.62 3.57 3.75
C PRO A 271 11.21 2.18 3.48
N GLU A 272 10.38 1.14 3.50
CA GLU A 272 10.81 -0.23 3.24
C GLU A 272 11.16 -0.43 1.75
N ALA A 273 10.33 0.11 0.85
CA ALA A 273 10.60 0.12 -0.59
C ALA A 273 11.90 0.88 -0.93
N GLN A 274 12.10 2.06 -0.31
CA GLN A 274 13.31 2.88 -0.49
C GLN A 274 14.57 2.19 0.05
N SER A 275 14.50 1.42 1.15
CA SER A 275 15.64 0.64 1.63
C SER A 275 16.04 -0.42 0.60
N VAL A 276 15.10 -1.27 0.16
CA VAL A 276 15.37 -2.34 -0.79
C VAL A 276 15.91 -1.80 -2.12
N ALA A 277 15.34 -0.72 -2.63
CA ALA A 277 15.84 -0.05 -3.84
C ALA A 277 17.25 0.55 -3.63
N SER A 278 17.53 1.15 -2.47
CA SER A 278 18.85 1.73 -2.15
C SER A 278 19.93 0.67 -1.99
N ASP A 279 19.59 -0.50 -1.44
CA ASP A 279 20.53 -1.60 -1.26
C ASP A 279 20.88 -2.27 -2.60
N ILE A 280 19.93 -2.37 -3.54
CA ILE A 280 20.23 -2.77 -4.92
C ILE A 280 21.11 -1.72 -5.61
N LEU A 281 20.77 -0.43 -5.51
CA LEU A 281 21.52 0.67 -6.14
C LEU A 281 22.94 0.87 -5.58
N ARG A 282 23.23 0.31 -4.39
CA ARG A 282 24.57 0.24 -3.80
C ARG A 282 25.47 -0.81 -4.49
N MET A 283 24.86 -1.86 -5.04
CA MET A 283 25.55 -2.97 -5.73
C MET A 283 25.55 -2.79 -7.26
N ASP A 284 24.48 -2.20 -7.80
CA ASP A 284 24.24 -1.93 -9.22
C ASP A 284 23.54 -0.57 -9.34
N SER A 285 24.32 0.51 -9.44
CA SER A 285 23.81 1.88 -9.56
C SER A 285 23.15 2.19 -10.91
N THR A 286 23.27 1.27 -11.88
CA THR A 286 22.66 1.32 -13.21
C THR A 286 21.31 0.59 -13.28
N ASN A 287 20.86 -0.02 -12.18
CA ASN A 287 19.65 -0.84 -12.15
C ASN A 287 18.37 -0.03 -12.45
N ALA A 288 17.85 -0.15 -13.67
CA ALA A 288 16.70 0.64 -14.14
C ALA A 288 15.45 0.45 -13.28
N ASP A 289 15.13 -0.78 -12.88
CA ASP A 289 13.97 -1.09 -12.03
C ASP A 289 14.10 -0.49 -10.61
N ALA A 290 15.29 -0.57 -9.99
CA ALA A 290 15.48 0.02 -8.67
C ALA A 290 15.46 1.56 -8.71
N LEU A 291 15.93 2.18 -9.81
CA LEU A 291 15.73 3.60 -10.08
C LEU A 291 14.23 3.94 -10.25
N TYR A 292 13.48 3.09 -10.97
CA TYR A 292 12.04 3.23 -11.12
C TYR A 292 11.30 3.15 -9.78
N VAL A 293 11.55 2.14 -8.94
CA VAL A 293 10.92 2.01 -7.62
C VAL A 293 11.26 3.21 -6.71
N ARG A 294 12.49 3.72 -6.78
CA ARG A 294 12.89 4.94 -6.05
C ARG A 294 12.12 6.18 -6.53
N GLY A 295 11.90 6.31 -7.84
CA GLY A 295 11.02 7.33 -8.42
C GLY A 295 9.55 7.15 -8.01
N LEU A 296 9.06 5.91 -7.96
CA LEU A 296 7.68 5.55 -7.63
C LEU A 296 7.33 5.93 -6.18
N CYS A 297 8.25 5.71 -5.23
CA CYS A 297 8.10 6.17 -3.85
C CYS A 297 7.93 7.69 -3.80
N LEU A 298 8.87 8.43 -4.39
CA LEU A 298 8.85 9.89 -4.41
C LEU A 298 7.61 10.47 -5.13
N TYR A 299 7.08 9.77 -6.13
CA TYR A 299 5.87 10.14 -6.87
C TYR A 299 4.61 10.08 -6.00
N TYR A 300 4.44 9.00 -5.23
CA TYR A 300 3.33 8.86 -4.28
C TYR A 300 3.53 9.67 -2.99
N GLU A 301 4.74 10.17 -2.74
CA GLU A 301 5.04 11.17 -1.72
C GLU A 301 4.83 12.64 -2.20
N ASP A 302 4.29 12.86 -3.40
CA ASP A 302 4.10 14.18 -4.06
C ASP A 302 5.40 14.98 -4.25
N CYS A 303 6.56 14.29 -4.25
CA CYS A 303 7.89 14.84 -4.57
C CYS A 303 8.18 14.72 -6.08
N ILE A 304 7.25 15.21 -6.91
CA ILE A 304 7.15 14.91 -8.35
C ILE A 304 8.44 15.27 -9.12
N GLU A 305 9.09 16.39 -8.81
CA GLU A 305 10.34 16.81 -9.47
C GLU A 305 11.44 15.76 -9.34
N LYS A 306 11.61 15.22 -8.13
CA LYS A 306 12.62 14.19 -7.83
C LYS A 306 12.22 12.85 -8.44
N ALA A 307 10.93 12.52 -8.41
CA ALA A 307 10.42 11.31 -9.07
C ALA A 307 10.72 11.31 -10.58
N VAL A 308 10.44 12.42 -11.27
CA VAL A 308 10.73 12.58 -12.70
C VAL A 308 12.23 12.48 -12.99
N GLN A 309 13.11 12.97 -12.12
CA GLN A 309 14.56 12.78 -12.25
C GLN A 309 14.93 11.28 -12.22
N PHE A 310 14.41 10.51 -11.26
CA PHE A 310 14.68 9.06 -11.17
C PHE A 310 14.06 8.27 -12.33
N PHE A 311 12.84 8.58 -12.78
CA PHE A 311 12.26 7.92 -13.96
C PHE A 311 13.05 8.24 -15.23
N VAL A 312 13.51 9.48 -15.42
CA VAL A 312 14.38 9.85 -16.55
C VAL A 312 15.76 9.17 -16.43
N GLN A 313 16.28 8.95 -15.22
CA GLN A 313 17.51 8.18 -15.04
C GLN A 313 17.30 6.70 -15.40
N ALA A 314 16.20 6.08 -14.96
CA ALA A 314 15.85 4.70 -15.33
C ALA A 314 15.76 4.54 -16.87
N LEU A 315 15.09 5.49 -17.55
CA LEU A 315 14.96 5.51 -19.02
C LEU A 315 16.26 5.82 -19.78
N ARG A 316 17.34 6.27 -19.10
CA ARG A 316 18.68 6.34 -19.69
C ARG A 316 19.41 5.00 -19.62
N MET A 317 19.08 4.15 -18.65
CA MET A 317 19.67 2.83 -18.46
C MET A 317 18.93 1.77 -19.29
N ALA A 318 17.59 1.88 -19.37
CA ALA A 318 16.71 1.04 -20.19
C ALA A 318 15.63 1.92 -20.87
N PRO A 319 15.85 2.39 -22.11
CA PRO A 319 14.91 3.27 -22.83
C PRO A 319 13.55 2.64 -23.13
N ASP A 320 13.50 1.32 -23.14
CA ASP A 320 12.34 0.44 -23.34
C ASP A 320 11.57 0.12 -22.05
N HIS A 321 12.00 0.64 -20.89
CA HIS A 321 11.38 0.35 -19.60
C HIS A 321 9.97 0.97 -19.46
N GLU A 322 8.96 0.21 -19.87
CA GLU A 322 7.54 0.61 -19.97
C GLU A 322 7.02 1.28 -18.69
N LYS A 323 7.25 0.68 -17.52
CA LYS A 323 6.78 1.18 -16.22
C LYS A 323 7.34 2.58 -15.91
N ALA A 324 8.63 2.80 -16.16
CA ALA A 324 9.26 4.11 -15.99
C ALA A 324 8.79 5.12 -17.05
N CYS A 325 8.54 4.69 -18.29
CA CYS A 325 7.98 5.54 -19.33
C CYS A 325 6.59 6.07 -18.95
N LEU A 326 5.68 5.16 -18.56
CA LEU A 326 4.32 5.50 -18.11
C LEU A 326 4.34 6.39 -16.86
N ALA A 327 5.11 6.04 -15.83
CA ALA A 327 5.20 6.85 -14.61
C ALA A 327 5.82 8.23 -14.86
N CYS A 328 6.84 8.33 -15.74
CA CYS A 328 7.41 9.61 -16.17
C CYS A 328 6.39 10.48 -16.91
N ARG A 329 5.59 9.89 -17.81
CA ARG A 329 4.50 10.58 -18.53
C ARG A 329 3.43 11.09 -17.55
N ASN A 330 2.94 10.22 -16.68
CA ASN A 330 1.88 10.55 -15.72
C ASN A 330 2.35 11.59 -14.70
N ALA A 331 3.57 11.47 -14.18
CA ALA A 331 4.15 12.46 -13.27
C ALA A 331 4.27 13.87 -13.89
N LYS A 332 4.73 13.96 -15.15
CA LYS A 332 4.81 15.24 -15.88
C LYS A 332 3.42 15.82 -16.17
N ALA A 333 2.49 15.00 -16.65
CA ALA A 333 1.14 15.45 -16.98
C ALA A 333 0.35 15.89 -15.73
N LEU A 334 0.44 15.13 -14.63
CA LEU A 334 -0.18 15.44 -13.34
C LEU A 334 0.36 16.74 -12.76
N LYS A 335 1.68 16.98 -12.87
CA LYS A 335 2.29 18.26 -12.52
C LYS A 335 1.72 19.41 -13.37
N ALA A 336 1.77 19.28 -14.69
CA ALA A 336 1.31 20.33 -15.61
C ALA A 336 -0.16 20.72 -15.34
N LYS A 337 -1.09 19.75 -15.31
CA LYS A 337 -2.50 20.03 -15.04
C LYS A 337 -2.76 20.59 -13.63
N LYS A 338 -1.97 20.17 -12.63
CA LYS A 338 -2.00 20.78 -11.27
C LYS A 338 -1.55 22.24 -11.33
N GLU A 339 -0.50 22.58 -12.08
CA GLU A 339 0.00 23.96 -12.22
C GLU A 339 -0.92 24.85 -13.06
N ASP A 340 -1.45 24.34 -14.18
CA ASP A 340 -2.42 25.04 -15.04
C ASP A 340 -3.73 25.33 -14.28
N GLY A 341 -4.27 24.36 -13.54
CA GLY A 341 -5.46 24.56 -12.70
C GLY A 341 -5.24 25.59 -11.58
N ASN A 342 -4.04 25.57 -10.96
CA ASN A 342 -3.64 26.60 -9.99
C ASN A 342 -3.50 27.99 -10.62
N LYS A 343 -3.07 28.08 -11.89
CA LYS A 343 -3.00 29.34 -12.65
C LYS A 343 -4.40 29.86 -12.99
N ALA A 344 -5.24 29.04 -13.62
CA ALA A 344 -6.62 29.41 -13.97
C ALA A 344 -7.44 29.86 -12.74
N PHE A 345 -7.23 29.22 -11.58
CA PHE A 345 -7.84 29.65 -10.31
C PHE A 345 -7.39 31.05 -9.86
N LYS A 346 -6.09 31.37 -9.97
CA LYS A 346 -5.55 32.71 -9.64
C LYS A 346 -6.04 33.79 -10.60
N GLU A 347 -6.24 33.43 -11.86
CA GLU A 347 -6.80 34.29 -12.91
C GLU A 347 -8.32 34.45 -12.79
N GLY A 348 -8.97 33.79 -11.81
CA GLY A 348 -10.42 33.84 -11.59
C GLY A 348 -11.24 33.04 -12.60
N ASN A 349 -10.61 32.32 -13.53
CA ASN A 349 -11.28 31.45 -14.50
C ASN A 349 -11.65 30.10 -13.86
N TYR A 350 -12.61 30.15 -12.93
CA TYR A 350 -13.01 29.02 -12.11
C TYR A 350 -13.54 27.82 -12.91
N LYS A 351 -14.17 28.03 -14.08
CA LYS A 351 -14.63 26.91 -14.93
C LYS A 351 -13.46 26.10 -15.48
N LEU A 352 -12.49 26.78 -16.10
CA LEU A 352 -11.27 26.15 -16.60
C LEU A 352 -10.46 25.49 -15.47
N ALA A 353 -10.42 26.10 -14.28
CA ALA A 353 -9.78 25.48 -13.11
C ALA A 353 -10.46 24.18 -12.68
N TYR A 354 -11.80 24.11 -12.69
CA TYR A 354 -12.57 22.89 -12.39
C TYR A 354 -12.25 21.77 -13.40
N GLU A 355 -12.24 22.11 -14.69
CA GLU A 355 -11.94 21.20 -15.80
C GLU A 355 -10.52 20.63 -15.66
N LEU A 356 -9.51 21.49 -15.49
CA LEU A 356 -8.10 21.09 -15.35
C LEU A 356 -7.82 20.23 -14.11
N TYR A 357 -8.47 20.49 -12.96
CA TYR A 357 -8.36 19.60 -11.80
C TYR A 357 -9.10 18.27 -12.00
N THR A 358 -10.20 18.25 -12.76
CA THR A 358 -10.93 17.02 -13.10
C THR A 358 -10.10 16.14 -14.05
N GLU A 359 -9.44 16.74 -15.05
CA GLU A 359 -8.47 16.04 -15.89
C GLU A 359 -7.28 15.53 -15.08
N ALA A 360 -6.75 16.32 -14.14
CA ALA A 360 -5.64 15.92 -13.28
C ALA A 360 -5.95 14.67 -12.45
N LEU A 361 -7.16 14.59 -11.87
CA LEU A 361 -7.65 13.42 -11.13
C LEU A 361 -7.75 12.15 -12.00
N GLY A 362 -7.90 12.30 -13.32
CA GLY A 362 -7.95 11.19 -14.28
C GLY A 362 -6.57 10.61 -14.68
N ILE A 363 -5.46 11.29 -14.38
CA ILE A 363 -4.12 10.89 -14.83
C ILE A 363 -3.54 9.72 -14.02
N ASP A 364 -3.74 9.73 -12.70
CA ASP A 364 -3.49 8.57 -11.85
C ASP A 364 -4.47 8.54 -10.67
N PRO A 365 -5.60 7.82 -10.79
CA PRO A 365 -6.55 7.63 -9.69
C PRO A 365 -5.95 7.04 -8.41
N ASN A 366 -4.76 6.41 -8.49
CA ASN A 366 -4.11 5.74 -7.37
C ASN A 366 -3.22 6.67 -6.54
N ASN A 367 -2.91 7.90 -7.00
CA ASN A 367 -2.05 8.82 -6.27
C ASN A 367 -2.81 9.52 -5.12
N ILE A 368 -3.09 8.76 -4.05
CA ILE A 368 -3.89 9.15 -2.88
C ILE A 368 -3.55 10.57 -2.40
N LYS A 369 -2.28 10.85 -2.10
CA LYS A 369 -1.82 12.15 -1.56
C LYS A 369 -1.99 13.32 -2.53
N THR A 370 -1.83 13.09 -3.84
CA THR A 370 -2.02 14.16 -4.83
C THR A 370 -3.51 14.36 -5.13
N ASN A 371 -4.28 13.28 -5.19
CA ASN A 371 -5.71 13.33 -5.47
C ASN A 371 -6.48 13.99 -4.33
N ALA A 372 -6.14 13.75 -3.06
CA ALA A 372 -6.71 14.49 -1.93
C ALA A 372 -6.51 16.03 -2.05
N LYS A 373 -5.32 16.46 -2.50
CA LYS A 373 -5.02 17.87 -2.77
C LYS A 373 -5.81 18.42 -3.96
N LEU A 374 -5.91 17.65 -5.05
CA LEU A 374 -6.69 18.02 -6.24
C LEU A 374 -8.19 18.13 -5.94
N TYR A 375 -8.76 17.19 -5.19
CA TYR A 375 -10.14 17.26 -4.72
C TYR A 375 -10.39 18.49 -3.85
N CYS A 376 -9.53 18.80 -2.87
CA CYS A 376 -9.68 20.03 -2.05
C CYS A 376 -9.51 21.32 -2.88
N ASN A 377 -8.65 21.31 -3.90
CA ASN A 377 -8.53 22.41 -4.85
C ASN A 377 -9.81 22.58 -5.69
N ARG A 378 -10.39 21.49 -6.19
CA ARG A 378 -11.64 21.51 -6.97
C ARG A 378 -12.87 21.87 -6.11
N GLY A 379 -12.94 21.40 -4.86
CA GLY A 379 -13.92 21.86 -3.88
C GLY A 379 -13.78 23.36 -3.56
N THR A 380 -12.55 23.89 -3.54
CA THR A 380 -12.31 25.34 -3.44
C THR A 380 -12.84 26.10 -4.68
N VAL A 381 -12.73 25.52 -5.87
CA VAL A 381 -13.32 26.06 -7.10
C VAL A 381 -14.86 26.04 -7.03
N ASN A 382 -15.46 24.93 -6.61
CA ASN A 382 -16.92 24.78 -6.47
C ASN A 382 -17.51 25.81 -5.48
N ALA A 383 -16.85 26.02 -4.33
CA ALA A 383 -17.24 27.06 -3.39
C ALA A 383 -17.17 28.48 -4.00
N LYS A 384 -16.16 28.78 -4.84
CA LYS A 384 -16.10 30.06 -5.59
C LYS A 384 -17.18 30.17 -6.67
N LEU A 385 -17.60 29.06 -7.26
CA LEU A 385 -18.75 28.96 -8.17
C LEU A 385 -20.12 28.94 -7.44
N ARG A 386 -20.15 29.12 -6.11
CA ARG A 386 -21.35 29.02 -5.25
C ARG A 386 -22.05 27.66 -5.25
N LYS A 387 -21.36 26.62 -5.71
CA LYS A 387 -21.80 25.23 -5.60
C LYS A 387 -21.30 24.63 -4.29
N LEU A 388 -22.03 24.84 -3.21
CA LEU A 388 -21.59 24.42 -1.88
C LEU A 388 -21.66 22.90 -1.69
N ASP A 389 -22.67 22.23 -2.26
CA ASP A 389 -22.80 20.77 -2.18
C ASP A 389 -21.69 20.05 -2.97
N ASP A 390 -21.42 20.43 -4.23
CA ASP A 390 -20.27 19.94 -5.01
C ASP A 390 -18.93 20.21 -4.28
N ALA A 391 -18.83 21.26 -3.47
CA ALA A 391 -17.64 21.55 -2.67
C ALA A 391 -17.52 20.65 -1.43
N ILE A 392 -18.64 20.36 -0.76
CA ILE A 392 -18.72 19.42 0.38
C ILE A 392 -18.40 18.00 -0.08
N GLU A 393 -18.89 17.57 -1.25
CA GLU A 393 -18.57 16.26 -1.81
C GLU A 393 -17.07 16.16 -2.15
N ASP A 394 -16.51 17.13 -2.87
CA ASP A 394 -15.07 17.13 -3.22
C ASP A 394 -14.19 17.10 -1.97
N CYS A 395 -14.48 17.91 -0.95
CA CYS A 395 -13.70 17.89 0.29
C CYS A 395 -13.92 16.60 1.09
N THR A 396 -15.09 15.98 1.00
CA THR A 396 -15.35 14.66 1.58
C THR A 396 -14.56 13.56 0.85
N ASN A 397 -14.43 13.64 -0.47
CA ASN A 397 -13.62 12.71 -1.25
C ASN A 397 -12.11 12.91 -1.01
N ALA A 398 -11.67 14.15 -0.74
CA ALA A 398 -10.32 14.41 -0.24
C ALA A 398 -10.05 13.76 1.13
N VAL A 399 -10.97 13.91 2.10
CA VAL A 399 -10.85 13.31 3.44
C VAL A 399 -10.94 11.77 3.42
N LYS A 400 -11.71 11.17 2.51
CA LYS A 400 -11.74 9.70 2.29
C LYS A 400 -10.40 9.14 1.81
N LEU A 401 -9.59 9.94 1.12
CA LEU A 401 -8.27 9.56 0.61
C LEU A 401 -7.16 9.83 1.64
N ASP A 402 -7.19 10.99 2.29
CA ASP A 402 -6.18 11.42 3.26
C ASP A 402 -6.85 12.08 4.47
N ASP A 403 -7.06 11.30 5.54
CA ASP A 403 -7.68 11.77 6.79
C ASP A 403 -6.74 12.63 7.65
N THR A 404 -5.48 12.77 7.24
CA THR A 404 -4.50 13.71 7.80
C THR A 404 -4.55 15.07 7.12
N TYR A 405 -5.27 15.21 6.00
CA TYR A 405 -5.26 16.42 5.18
C TYR A 405 -6.22 17.51 5.72
N ILE A 406 -5.80 18.15 6.82
CA ILE A 406 -6.51 19.21 7.58
C ILE A 406 -7.13 20.31 6.71
N LYS A 407 -6.53 20.64 5.56
CA LYS A 407 -7.06 21.66 4.63
C LYS A 407 -8.41 21.28 4.01
N ALA A 408 -8.67 19.99 3.79
CA ALA A 408 -9.95 19.51 3.30
C ALA A 408 -11.05 19.63 4.38
N TYR A 409 -10.74 19.27 5.62
CA TYR A 409 -11.63 19.51 6.78
C TYR A 409 -11.93 21.00 6.96
N LEU A 410 -10.92 21.88 6.95
CA LEU A 410 -11.12 23.33 7.05
C LEU A 410 -12.02 23.89 5.93
N ARG A 411 -11.85 23.41 4.68
CA ARG A 411 -12.71 23.83 3.56
C ARG A 411 -14.13 23.30 3.72
N ARG A 412 -14.30 22.02 4.10
CA ARG A 412 -15.61 21.40 4.25
C ARG A 412 -16.39 22.01 5.41
N ALA A 413 -15.75 22.25 6.56
CA ALA A 413 -16.32 22.95 7.70
C ALA A 413 -16.83 24.34 7.32
N GLN A 414 -16.08 25.12 6.52
CA GLN A 414 -16.56 26.41 6.02
C GLN A 414 -17.77 26.24 5.09
N CYS A 415 -17.78 25.24 4.20
CA CYS A 415 -18.95 24.99 3.35
C CYS A 415 -20.17 24.54 4.18
N TYR A 416 -19.98 23.80 5.27
CA TYR A 416 -21.05 23.45 6.22
C TYR A 416 -21.56 24.67 7.01
N MET A 417 -20.69 25.64 7.36
CA MET A 417 -21.12 26.93 7.91
C MET A 417 -21.95 27.71 6.87
N ASP A 418 -21.50 27.74 5.62
CA ASP A 418 -22.17 28.44 4.51
C ASP A 418 -23.52 27.77 4.10
N THR A 419 -23.77 26.51 4.48
CA THR A 419 -25.04 25.78 4.27
C THR A 419 -25.86 25.56 5.55
N GLU A 420 -25.53 26.24 6.65
CA GLU A 420 -26.19 26.13 7.96
C GLU A 420 -26.16 24.72 8.60
N GLN A 421 -25.30 23.82 8.12
CA GLN A 421 -25.04 22.49 8.66
C GLN A 421 -24.05 22.58 9.85
N PHE A 422 -24.45 23.34 10.87
CA PHE A 422 -23.57 23.76 11.96
C PHE A 422 -23.04 22.60 12.82
N GLU A 423 -23.73 21.46 12.89
CA GLU A 423 -23.20 20.30 13.61
C GLU A 423 -22.03 19.65 12.87
N GLU A 424 -22.16 19.46 11.57
CA GLU A 424 -21.12 18.96 10.68
C GLU A 424 -19.90 19.89 10.70
N ALA A 425 -20.11 21.21 10.68
CA ALA A 425 -19.06 22.21 10.81
C ALA A 425 -18.31 22.11 12.16
N VAL A 426 -19.03 21.94 13.28
CA VAL A 426 -18.41 21.76 14.60
C VAL A 426 -17.59 20.47 14.65
N ARG A 427 -18.08 19.35 14.12
CA ARG A 427 -17.35 18.07 14.08
C ARG A 427 -16.03 18.19 13.31
N ASP A 428 -16.05 18.85 12.15
CA ASP A 428 -14.83 19.05 11.34
C ASP A 428 -13.86 20.04 11.99
N TYR A 429 -14.32 21.20 12.49
CA TYR A 429 -13.44 22.14 13.20
C TYR A 429 -12.88 21.56 14.51
N GLU A 430 -13.60 20.65 15.18
CA GLU A 430 -13.09 19.93 16.34
C GLU A 430 -11.96 18.98 15.93
N LYS A 431 -12.15 18.13 14.91
CA LYS A 431 -11.08 17.26 14.37
C LYS A 431 -9.84 18.07 13.98
N VAL A 432 -10.04 19.24 13.35
CA VAL A 432 -8.98 20.19 13.02
C VAL A 432 -8.25 20.70 14.28
N TYR A 433 -8.97 21.22 15.27
CA TYR A 433 -8.36 21.77 16.50
C TYR A 433 -7.72 20.69 17.40
N GLN A 434 -8.25 19.47 17.40
CA GLN A 434 -7.64 18.33 18.10
C GLN A 434 -6.27 17.97 17.51
N THR A 435 -6.10 18.05 16.18
CA THR A 435 -4.82 17.80 15.48
C THR A 435 -3.88 19.01 15.52
N GLU A 436 -4.38 20.21 15.23
CA GLU A 436 -3.63 21.47 15.17
C GLU A 436 -4.19 22.47 16.21
N LYS A 437 -3.60 22.51 17.40
CA LYS A 437 -4.08 23.33 18.55
C LYS A 437 -3.75 24.82 18.43
N THR A 438 -4.08 25.44 17.30
CA THR A 438 -3.84 26.87 17.02
C THR A 438 -4.90 27.78 17.66
N LYS A 439 -4.58 29.07 17.83
CA LYS A 439 -5.57 30.07 18.26
C LYS A 439 -6.66 30.31 17.20
N GLU A 440 -6.31 30.22 15.92
CA GLU A 440 -7.23 30.39 14.79
C GLU A 440 -8.27 29.27 14.74
N HIS A 441 -7.83 28.01 14.82
CA HIS A 441 -8.71 26.85 14.80
C HIS A 441 -9.62 26.81 16.03
N LYS A 442 -9.13 27.24 17.19
CA LYS A 442 -9.96 27.43 18.40
C LYS A 442 -11.05 28.49 18.18
N GLN A 443 -10.75 29.57 17.47
CA GLN A 443 -11.73 30.62 17.18
C GLN A 443 -12.76 30.14 16.14
N LEU A 444 -12.33 29.41 15.10
CA LEU A 444 -13.24 28.80 14.12
C LEU A 444 -14.20 27.81 14.79
N LEU A 445 -13.69 26.94 15.67
CA LEU A 445 -14.52 26.02 16.47
C LEU A 445 -15.49 26.78 17.39
N LYS A 446 -15.03 27.82 18.10
CA LYS A 446 -15.92 28.64 18.95
C LYS A 446 -17.01 29.34 18.12
N ASN A 447 -16.69 29.85 16.93
CA ASN A 447 -17.67 30.48 16.04
C ASN A 447 -18.72 29.46 15.58
N ALA A 448 -18.30 28.27 15.14
CA ALA A 448 -19.22 27.21 14.72
C ALA A 448 -20.12 26.73 15.88
N GLN A 449 -19.57 26.60 17.09
CA GLN A 449 -20.33 26.30 18.30
C GLN A 449 -21.34 27.41 18.66
N LEU A 450 -21.01 28.68 18.42
CA LEU A 450 -21.93 29.80 18.65
C LEU A 450 -23.09 29.82 17.63
N GLU A 451 -22.81 29.60 16.34
CA GLU A 451 -23.88 29.49 15.34
C GLU A 451 -24.75 28.23 15.56
N LEU A 452 -24.17 27.12 16.01
CA LEU A 452 -24.92 25.93 16.43
C LEU A 452 -25.80 26.19 17.67
N LYS A 453 -25.36 27.02 18.62
CA LYS A 453 -26.22 27.47 19.74
C LYS A 453 -27.34 28.39 19.24
N LYS A 454 -27.06 29.30 18.30
CA LYS A 454 -28.06 30.21 17.71
C LYS A 454 -29.13 29.47 16.93
N SER A 455 -28.77 28.50 16.08
CA SER A 455 -29.73 27.73 15.28
C SER A 455 -30.63 26.83 16.14
N LYS A 456 -30.11 26.36 17.28
CA LYS A 456 -30.88 25.60 18.29
C LYS A 456 -31.63 26.49 19.30
N ARG A 457 -31.52 27.82 19.21
CA ARG A 457 -32.14 28.76 20.15
C ARG A 457 -33.66 28.81 19.94
N LYS A 458 -34.41 28.53 21.00
CA LYS A 458 -35.87 28.59 21.00
C LYS A 458 -36.37 30.03 20.84
N ASP A 459 -37.36 30.24 19.98
CA ASP A 459 -38.08 31.52 19.90
C ASP A 459 -39.21 31.56 20.93
N TYR A 460 -38.92 32.12 22.11
CA TYR A 460 -39.89 32.23 23.21
C TYR A 460 -41.11 33.10 22.88
N TYR A 461 -40.98 34.09 22.00
CA TYR A 461 -42.11 34.93 21.58
C TYR A 461 -43.12 34.11 20.76
N LYS A 462 -42.62 33.28 19.83
CA LYS A 462 -43.43 32.33 19.04
C LYS A 462 -44.01 31.18 19.88
N ILE A 463 -43.29 30.73 20.91
CA ILE A 463 -43.76 29.71 21.88
C ILE A 463 -44.91 30.22 22.75
N LEU A 464 -44.96 31.50 23.10
CA LEU A 464 -46.15 32.11 23.74
C LEU A 464 -47.20 32.59 22.72
N GLY A 465 -46.79 32.94 21.50
CA GLY A 465 -47.66 33.52 20.47
C GLY A 465 -47.95 35.00 20.70
N VAL A 466 -46.92 35.77 21.05
CA VAL A 466 -46.96 37.22 21.26
C VAL A 466 -45.89 37.91 20.42
N ASP A 467 -46.07 39.20 20.14
CA ASP A 467 -45.05 40.01 19.47
C ASP A 467 -43.84 40.30 20.37
N LYS A 468 -42.68 40.64 19.79
CA LYS A 468 -41.48 41.04 20.56
C LYS A 468 -41.75 42.26 21.47
N ASN A 469 -42.58 43.19 20.99
CA ASN A 469 -42.96 44.40 21.70
C ASN A 469 -44.09 44.18 22.74
N ALA A 470 -44.57 42.94 22.93
CA ALA A 470 -45.66 42.65 23.85
C ALA A 470 -45.34 43.07 25.29
N SER A 471 -46.36 43.64 25.94
CA SER A 471 -46.33 44.06 27.33
C SER A 471 -46.31 42.87 28.30
N GLU A 472 -45.89 43.11 29.53
CA GLU A 472 -45.77 42.07 30.57
C GLU A 472 -47.13 41.38 30.84
N ASP A 473 -48.24 42.12 30.77
CA ASP A 473 -49.59 41.57 30.98
C ASP A 473 -50.12 40.79 29.77
N GLU A 474 -49.72 41.14 28.55
CA GLU A 474 -49.98 40.32 27.35
C GLU A 474 -49.18 39.01 27.42
N ILE A 475 -47.92 39.06 27.84
CA ILE A 475 -47.08 37.87 28.09
C ILE A 475 -47.72 36.97 29.15
N LYS A 476 -48.16 37.52 30.30
CA LYS A 476 -48.90 36.76 31.34
C LYS A 476 -50.24 36.18 30.82
N LYS A 477 -50.98 36.94 29.99
CA LYS A 477 -52.27 36.51 29.42
C LYS A 477 -52.09 35.40 28.38
N ALA A 478 -51.06 35.49 27.54
CA ALA A 478 -50.70 34.47 26.57
C ALA A 478 -50.19 33.19 27.26
N TYR A 479 -49.34 33.31 28.29
CA TYR A 479 -48.91 32.19 29.12
C TYR A 479 -50.11 31.45 29.73
N ARG A 480 -51.02 32.15 30.43
CA ARG A 480 -52.23 31.51 31.00
C ARG A 480 -53.06 30.79 29.94
N LYS A 481 -53.20 31.36 28.74
CA LYS A 481 -53.93 30.73 27.61
C LYS A 481 -53.20 29.48 27.08
N ARG A 482 -51.89 29.55 26.84
CA ARG A 482 -51.07 28.43 26.33
C ARG A 482 -50.95 27.30 27.36
N ALA A 483 -50.69 27.62 28.62
CA ALA A 483 -50.63 26.65 29.72
C ALA A 483 -51.95 25.86 29.85
N LEU A 484 -53.11 26.53 29.78
CA LEU A 484 -54.42 25.87 29.82
C LEU A 484 -54.75 25.04 28.56
N MET A 485 -54.07 25.28 27.43
CA MET A 485 -54.21 24.46 26.22
C MET A 485 -53.34 23.20 26.25
N HIS A 486 -52.14 23.27 26.84
CA HIS A 486 -51.17 22.17 26.88
C HIS A 486 -51.12 21.43 28.24
N HIS A 487 -51.99 21.77 29.20
CA HIS A 487 -51.98 21.16 30.54
C HIS A 487 -52.15 19.63 30.50
N PRO A 488 -51.33 18.84 31.23
CA PRO A 488 -51.39 17.37 31.17
C PRO A 488 -52.80 16.79 31.39
N ASP A 489 -53.52 17.26 32.41
CA ASP A 489 -54.87 16.80 32.77
C ASP A 489 -55.87 16.90 31.60
N ARG A 490 -55.70 17.90 30.72
CA ARG A 490 -56.56 18.15 29.55
C ARG A 490 -56.37 17.08 28.46
N HIS A 491 -55.21 16.44 28.44
CA HIS A 491 -54.81 15.42 27.48
C HIS A 491 -54.67 14.02 28.11
N SER A 492 -55.12 13.86 29.36
CA SER A 492 -55.11 12.61 30.12
C SER A 492 -55.83 11.43 29.43
N GLY A 493 -56.76 11.71 28.51
CA GLY A 493 -57.43 10.71 27.66
C GLY A 493 -56.87 10.55 26.24
N ALA A 494 -55.79 11.25 25.88
CA ALA A 494 -55.14 11.13 24.56
C ALA A 494 -54.16 9.93 24.48
N SER A 495 -53.58 9.67 23.31
CA SER A 495 -52.52 8.66 23.19
C SER A 495 -51.24 9.08 23.91
N ALA A 496 -50.44 8.12 24.34
CA ALA A 496 -49.18 8.38 25.06
C ALA A 496 -48.18 9.25 24.28
N GLU A 497 -48.22 9.20 22.95
CA GLU A 497 -47.42 10.06 22.06
C GLU A 497 -47.88 11.53 22.13
N VAL A 498 -49.19 11.76 22.03
CA VAL A 498 -49.78 13.11 22.14
C VAL A 498 -49.59 13.68 23.55
N GLN A 499 -49.76 12.87 24.60
CA GLN A 499 -49.50 13.27 25.99
C GLN A 499 -48.05 13.77 26.16
N LYS A 500 -47.08 13.01 25.64
CA LYS A 500 -45.65 13.35 25.68
C LYS A 500 -45.32 14.63 24.89
N GLU A 501 -46.00 14.87 23.77
CA GLU A 501 -45.88 16.13 23.03
C GLU A 501 -46.49 17.32 23.78
N GLU A 502 -47.69 17.19 24.34
CA GLU A 502 -48.37 18.29 25.03
C GLU A 502 -47.65 18.63 26.34
N GLU A 503 -47.14 17.64 27.08
CA GLU A 503 -46.20 17.86 28.19
C GLU A 503 -44.96 18.65 27.77
N LYS A 504 -44.38 18.35 26.60
CA LYS A 504 -43.21 19.07 26.09
C LYS A 504 -43.57 20.52 25.78
N LYS A 505 -44.69 20.76 25.07
CA LYS A 505 -45.19 22.11 24.76
C LYS A 505 -45.51 22.90 26.04
N PHE A 506 -46.06 22.25 27.07
CA PHE A 506 -46.30 22.86 28.38
C PHE A 506 -45.01 23.30 29.07
N LYS A 507 -43.97 22.45 29.06
CA LYS A 507 -42.64 22.77 29.62
C LYS A 507 -41.98 23.93 28.87
N GLU A 508 -42.02 23.93 27.54
CA GLU A 508 -41.52 25.02 26.68
C GLU A 508 -42.28 26.35 26.89
N VAL A 509 -43.59 26.29 27.13
CA VAL A 509 -44.41 27.48 27.48
C VAL A 509 -44.07 28.04 28.86
N GLY A 510 -43.77 27.21 29.84
CA GLY A 510 -43.31 27.62 31.17
C GLY A 510 -41.91 28.24 31.15
N GLU A 511 -40.99 27.65 30.39
CA GLU A 511 -39.64 28.17 30.10
C GLU A 511 -39.71 29.54 29.41
N ALA A 512 -40.49 29.67 28.32
CA ALA A 512 -40.70 30.91 27.60
C ALA A 512 -41.25 32.03 28.50
N PHE A 513 -42.23 31.72 29.35
CA PHE A 513 -42.75 32.68 30.33
C PHE A 513 -41.71 33.07 31.39
N THR A 514 -40.89 32.13 31.86
CA THR A 514 -39.84 32.37 32.87
C THR A 514 -38.72 33.29 32.35
N ILE A 515 -38.44 33.29 31.03
CA ILE A 515 -37.51 34.21 30.40
C ILE A 515 -38.16 35.57 30.07
N LEU A 516 -39.37 35.58 29.53
CA LEU A 516 -40.01 36.81 29.02
C LEU A 516 -40.76 37.64 30.08
N SER A 517 -41.07 37.09 31.25
CA SER A 517 -41.75 37.84 32.35
C SER A 517 -40.80 38.59 33.29
N ASP A 518 -39.53 38.20 33.36
CA ASP A 518 -38.49 38.88 34.14
C ASP A 518 -37.80 39.91 33.23
N PRO A 519 -37.89 41.23 33.51
CA PRO A 519 -37.32 42.26 32.64
C PRO A 519 -35.82 42.08 32.37
N LYS A 520 -35.04 41.57 33.32
CA LYS A 520 -33.59 41.36 33.15
C LYS A 520 -33.31 40.19 32.22
N LYS A 521 -34.08 39.10 32.34
CA LYS A 521 -33.98 37.94 31.43
C LYS A 521 -34.52 38.27 30.04
N LYS A 522 -35.62 39.02 29.94
CA LYS A 522 -36.15 39.54 28.67
C LYS A 522 -35.09 40.37 27.96
N THR A 523 -34.45 41.34 28.63
CA THR A 523 -33.37 42.15 28.03
C THR A 523 -32.15 41.31 27.61
N ARG A 524 -31.70 40.34 28.42
CA ARG A 524 -30.59 39.44 28.07
C ARG A 524 -30.89 38.55 26.86
N TYR A 525 -32.13 38.06 26.76
CA TYR A 525 -32.60 37.30 25.60
C TYR A 525 -32.79 38.21 24.37
N ASP A 526 -33.31 39.42 24.53
CA ASP A 526 -33.48 40.37 23.43
C ASP A 526 -32.14 40.88 22.87
N SER A 527 -31.08 40.90 23.68
CA SER A 527 -29.71 41.25 23.28
C SER A 527 -28.85 40.05 22.81
N GLY A 528 -29.26 38.82 23.10
CA GLY A 528 -28.51 37.60 22.75
C GLY A 528 -27.39 37.20 23.74
N GLN A 529 -27.28 37.90 24.87
CA GLN A 529 -26.24 37.67 25.90
C GLN A 529 -26.43 36.36 26.69
N ASP A 530 -27.60 35.74 26.60
CA ASP A 530 -27.88 34.37 27.06
C ASP A 530 -26.99 33.31 26.36
N LEU A 531 -26.44 33.62 25.18
CA LEU A 531 -25.56 32.70 24.45
C LEU A 531 -24.09 32.76 24.90
N ASP A 532 -23.67 33.89 25.49
CA ASP A 532 -22.27 34.15 25.86
C ASP A 532 -21.91 33.63 27.25
N GLU A 533 -22.82 33.72 28.22
CA GLU A 533 -22.49 33.58 29.65
C GLU A 533 -22.18 32.13 30.08
N GLU A 534 -22.73 31.12 29.39
CA GLU A 534 -22.34 29.71 29.57
C GLU A 534 -20.89 29.41 29.12
N GLY A 535 -20.24 30.33 28.39
CA GLY A 535 -18.94 30.10 27.75
C GLY A 535 -17.71 30.60 28.52
N MET A 536 -17.88 31.23 29.68
CA MET A 536 -16.82 32.03 30.34
C MET A 536 -16.43 31.58 31.76
N ASN A 537 -16.96 30.49 32.29
CA ASN A 537 -16.53 29.93 33.58
C ASN A 537 -16.24 28.41 33.53
N MET A 538 -15.39 27.99 32.59
CA MET A 538 -14.85 26.63 32.54
C MET A 538 -13.59 26.49 33.41
N GLY A 539 -13.77 26.73 34.71
CA GLY A 539 -12.96 26.10 35.76
C GLY A 539 -13.71 24.89 36.28
N ASP A 540 -13.10 23.71 36.19
CA ASP A 540 -13.52 22.48 36.88
C ASP A 540 -14.89 21.87 36.51
N PHE A 541 -15.12 21.58 35.21
CA PHE A 541 -16.24 20.72 34.76
C PHE A 541 -15.79 19.66 33.73
N ASP A 542 -15.93 18.38 34.08
CA ASP A 542 -15.49 17.24 33.25
C ASP A 542 -16.43 16.97 32.06
N ALA A 543 -15.84 16.89 30.86
CA ALA A 543 -16.52 16.58 29.61
C ALA A 543 -17.23 15.21 29.60
N ASN A 544 -16.79 14.24 30.40
CA ASN A 544 -17.42 12.91 30.48
C ASN A 544 -18.90 12.96 30.94
N ASN A 545 -19.30 13.98 31.70
CA ASN A 545 -20.67 14.11 32.20
C ASN A 545 -21.69 14.47 31.09
N ILE A 546 -21.25 15.20 30.06
CA ILE A 546 -22.16 15.65 28.97
C ILE A 546 -22.64 14.45 28.13
N PHE A 547 -21.78 13.47 27.88
CA PHE A 547 -22.15 12.27 27.09
C PHE A 547 -23.17 11.39 27.82
N LYS A 548 -23.02 11.20 29.13
CA LYS A 548 -23.99 10.45 29.95
C LYS A 548 -25.35 11.14 30.04
N ALA A 549 -25.38 12.46 30.13
CA ALA A 549 -26.63 13.22 30.27
C ALA A 549 -27.57 13.14 29.06
N PHE A 550 -27.04 12.86 27.85
CA PHE A 550 -27.83 12.88 26.60
C PHE A 550 -28.17 11.50 26.01
N PHE A 551 -27.43 10.43 26.36
CA PHE A 551 -27.61 9.10 25.75
C PHE A 551 -28.00 7.97 26.72
N GLY A 552 -28.11 8.24 28.03
CA GLY A 552 -28.45 7.23 29.04
C GLY A 552 -29.95 6.95 29.20
N GLY A 553 -30.52 6.04 28.41
CA GLY A 553 -31.88 5.52 28.62
C GLY A 553 -31.99 4.63 29.88
N PRO A 554 -33.11 4.64 30.62
CA PRO A 554 -33.21 3.95 31.92
C PRO A 554 -33.48 2.44 31.78
N GLY A 555 -32.45 1.62 32.00
CA GLY A 555 -32.60 0.16 32.10
C GLY A 555 -31.28 -0.60 32.15
N GLY A 556 -30.68 -0.77 33.33
CA GLY A 556 -29.45 -1.54 33.48
C GLY A 556 -28.90 -1.61 34.91
N PHE A 557 -29.07 -2.76 35.54
CA PHE A 557 -28.36 -3.35 36.70
C PHE A 557 -27.36 -2.49 37.48
N SER A 558 -27.59 -2.38 38.80
CA SER A 558 -26.55 -2.06 39.77
C SER A 558 -25.53 -3.21 39.87
N PHE A 559 -24.25 -2.89 40.03
CA PHE A 559 -23.21 -3.86 40.37
C PHE A 559 -22.48 -3.41 41.64
N GLU A 560 -22.55 -4.23 42.68
CA GLU A 560 -22.05 -3.92 44.01
C GLU A 560 -20.55 -4.26 44.12
N ALA A 561 -19.73 -3.28 44.51
CA ALA A 561 -18.27 -3.43 44.59
C ALA A 561 -17.76 -2.95 45.95
N SER A 562 -17.57 -3.88 46.87
CA SER A 562 -17.00 -3.65 48.20
C SER A 562 -15.47 -3.67 48.17
N GLY A 563 -14.80 -2.73 48.86
CA GLY A 563 -13.35 -2.81 49.10
C GLY A 563 -12.69 -1.44 49.37
N PRO A 564 -11.87 -1.27 50.43
CA PRO A 564 -11.35 0.03 50.83
C PRO A 564 -9.88 0.30 50.40
N GLY A 565 -9.54 1.58 50.21
CA GLY A 565 -8.18 2.05 50.00
C GLY A 565 -7.92 3.36 50.76
N ASN A 566 -7.40 3.25 51.99
CA ASN A 566 -7.19 4.38 52.89
C ASN A 566 -5.74 4.90 52.80
N PHE A 567 -5.53 6.16 52.42
CA PHE A 567 -4.28 6.89 52.70
C PHE A 567 -4.54 8.38 52.93
N PHE A 568 -3.82 8.93 53.91
CA PHE A 568 -3.96 10.29 54.43
C PHE A 568 -2.55 10.88 54.58
N PHE A 569 -2.32 12.11 54.09
CA PHE A 569 -1.11 12.88 54.37
C PHE A 569 -1.44 14.36 54.42
N GLN A 570 -0.79 15.09 55.33
CA GLN A 570 -1.11 16.48 55.65
C GLN A 570 0.16 17.30 55.90
N PHE A 571 0.26 18.45 55.22
CA PHE A 571 1.19 19.57 55.35
C PHE A 571 2.70 19.33 55.51
N GLY A 572 3.44 19.82 54.51
CA GLY A 572 4.47 20.86 54.73
C GLY A 572 3.97 22.14 54.06
#